data_AF-A0A158A6T6-F1
#
_entry.id   AF-A0A158A6T6-F1
#
_cell.length_a   1.000
_cell.length_b   1.000
_cell.length_c   1.000
_cell.angle_alpha   90.00
_cell.angle_beta   90.00
_cell.angle_gamma   90.00
#
_symmetry.space_group_name_H-M   'P 1'
#
loop_
_entity.id
_entity.type
_entity.pdbx_description
1 polymer ?
#
loop_
_entity_poly.entity_id
_entity_poly.type
_entity_poly.pdbx_seq_one_letter_code
_entity_poly.pdbx_strand_id
1 'polypeptide(L)'
;MNVLQLTDEPTTTPFVRSCQLPREQEFRRFVADYVVPSRDVSVDEAAQFIKLCVGIDSRNALKTDRGAQQRFHEFLMKPFIAWRARQTETA
;
A
#
# COMPACT_ATOMS: atom_id res chain seq x y z
N MET A 1 7.10 -0.87 -37.36
CA MET A 1 6.76 -2.08 -36.57
C MET A 1 7.54 -2.01 -35.27
N ASN A 2 7.02 -2.07 -34.05
CA ASN A 2 5.69 -2.40 -33.54
C ASN A 2 5.46 -1.53 -32.29
N VAL A 3 4.44 -0.68 -32.34
CA VAL A 3 3.95 0.14 -31.22
C VAL A 3 2.82 -0.63 -30.55
N LEU A 4 3.14 -1.49 -29.58
CA LEU A 4 2.20 -2.25 -28.77
C LEU A 4 2.90 -2.45 -27.42
N GLN A 5 2.44 -1.97 -26.26
CA GLN A 5 1.13 -1.50 -25.87
C GLN A 5 1.32 -0.40 -24.81
N LEU A 6 0.81 0.80 -25.12
CA LEU A 6 0.33 1.70 -24.07
C LEU A 6 -0.92 1.00 -23.51
N THR A 7 -0.73 0.07 -22.58
CA THR A 7 -1.87 -0.40 -21.78
C THR A 7 -2.37 0.81 -21.03
N ASP A 8 -3.53 1.27 -21.48
CA ASP A 8 -4.51 2.01 -20.70
C ASP A 8 -4.84 1.19 -19.44
N GLU A 9 -3.88 1.11 -18.52
CA GLU A 9 -4.12 0.69 -17.15
C GLU A 9 -4.67 1.92 -16.45
N PRO A 10 -5.87 1.87 -15.84
CA PRO A 10 -6.40 3.03 -15.13
C PRO A 10 -5.35 3.40 -14.10
N THR A 11 -4.69 4.55 -14.29
CA THR A 11 -3.56 4.99 -13.47
C THR A 11 -4.02 4.94 -12.03
N THR A 12 -3.69 3.85 -11.33
CA THR A 12 -4.30 3.55 -10.04
C THR A 12 -3.75 4.59 -9.10
N THR A 13 -4.54 5.64 -8.89
CA THR A 13 -4.10 6.80 -8.13
C THR A 13 -3.66 6.32 -6.74
N PRO A 14 -2.67 6.97 -6.11
CA PRO A 14 -2.24 6.62 -4.76
C PRO A 14 -3.44 6.55 -3.78
N PHE A 15 -4.45 7.39 -4.01
CA PHE A 15 -5.73 7.29 -3.33
C PHE A 15 -6.43 5.94 -3.54
N VAL A 16 -6.69 5.53 -4.78
CA VAL A 16 -7.37 4.25 -5.08
C VAL A 16 -6.56 3.07 -4.53
N ARG A 17 -5.24 3.07 -4.67
CA ARG A 17 -4.38 2.01 -4.12
C ARG A 17 -4.49 1.96 -2.60
N SER A 18 -4.44 3.10 -1.90
CA SER A 18 -4.60 3.19 -0.44
C SER A 18 -5.99 2.72 0.05
N CYS A 19 -6.99 2.74 -0.82
CA CYS A 19 -8.32 2.22 -0.53
C CYS A 19 -8.42 0.71 -0.72
N GLN A 20 -7.65 0.14 -1.65
CA GLN A 20 -7.63 -1.29 -1.95
C GLN A 20 -6.72 -2.09 -1.00
N LEU A 21 -5.54 -1.56 -0.66
CA LEU A 21 -4.52 -2.26 0.15
C LEU A 21 -5.07 -2.89 1.43
N PRO A 22 -5.87 -2.21 2.27
CA PRO A 22 -6.36 -2.81 3.50
C PRO A 22 -7.22 -4.07 3.30
N ARG A 23 -7.79 -4.24 2.10
CA ARG A 23 -8.60 -5.41 1.74
C ARG A 23 -7.73 -6.58 1.29
N GLU A 24 -6.53 -6.31 0.76
CA GLU A 24 -5.58 -7.33 0.33
C GLU A 24 -5.08 -8.11 1.56
N GLN A 25 -5.19 -9.44 1.51
CA GLN A 25 -4.76 -10.30 2.62
C GLN A 25 -3.24 -10.22 2.82
N GLU A 26 -2.47 -10.14 1.73
CA GLU A 26 -1.01 -9.98 1.78
C GLU A 26 -0.61 -8.71 2.53
N PHE A 27 -1.31 -7.59 2.29
CA PHE A 27 -1.03 -6.34 2.99
C PHE A 27 -1.38 -6.43 4.47
N ARG A 28 -2.49 -7.08 4.83
CA ARG A 28 -2.83 -7.32 6.24
C ARG A 28 -1.79 -8.20 6.95
N ARG A 29 -1.22 -9.20 6.26
CA ARG A 29 -0.10 -10.00 6.78
C ARG A 29 1.18 -9.18 6.94
N PHE A 30 1.48 -8.32 5.97
CA PHE A 30 2.58 -7.36 6.09
C PHE A 30 2.41 -6.49 7.34
N VAL A 31 1.21 -5.91 7.57
CA VAL A 31 0.96 -5.10 8.77
C VAL A 31 1.02 -5.95 10.05
N ALA A 32 0.55 -7.21 10.01
CA ALA A 32 0.61 -8.12 11.15
C ALA A 32 2.05 -8.41 11.60
N ASP A 33 3.04 -8.36 10.70
CA ASP A 33 4.47 -8.50 11.01
C ASP A 33 4.99 -7.33 11.87
N TYR A 34 4.38 -6.15 11.77
CA TYR A 34 4.70 -4.96 12.58
C TYR A 34 3.93 -4.89 13.90
N VAL A 35 2.91 -5.73 14.09
CA VAL A 35 2.08 -5.75 15.30
C VAL A 35 2.59 -6.81 16.27
N VAL A 36 2.89 -6.42 17.52
CA VAL A 36 3.32 -7.32 18.58
C VAL A 36 2.30 -7.29 19.73
N PRO A 37 1.70 -8.43 20.14
CA PRO A 37 1.87 -9.76 19.58
C PRO A 37 1.23 -9.91 18.19
N SER A 38 1.79 -10.80 17.36
CA SER A 38 1.30 -11.08 16.02
C SER A 38 -0.17 -11.53 16.08
N ARG A 39 -1.05 -10.78 15.42
CA ARG A 39 -2.50 -11.05 15.37
C ARG A 39 -3.05 -10.74 13.99
N ASP A 40 -4.26 -11.24 13.73
CA ASP A 40 -4.97 -10.87 12.50
C ASP A 40 -5.31 -9.37 12.54
N VAL A 41 -4.94 -8.66 11.47
CA VAL A 41 -5.15 -7.22 11.33
C VAL A 41 -6.41 -7.00 10.53
N SER A 42 -7.37 -6.29 11.12
CA SER A 42 -8.62 -5.95 10.42
C SER A 42 -8.39 -4.93 9.29
N VAL A 43 -9.32 -4.87 8.34
CA VAL A 43 -9.28 -3.89 7.22
C VAL A 43 -9.20 -2.45 7.74
N ASP A 44 -9.89 -2.15 8.84
CA ASP A 44 -9.86 -0.81 9.45
C ASP A 44 -8.49 -0.50 10.09
N GLU A 45 -7.91 -1.45 10.81
CA GLU A 45 -6.58 -1.31 11.42
C GLU A 45 -5.50 -1.13 10.34
N ALA A 46 -5.56 -1.89 9.26
CA ALA A 46 -4.67 -1.72 8.11
C ALA A 46 -4.86 -0.34 7.44
N ALA A 47 -6.10 0.18 7.37
CA ALA A 47 -6.35 1.53 6.87
C ALA A 47 -5.81 2.63 7.82
N GLN A 48 -5.89 2.42 9.14
CA GLN A 48 -5.25 3.30 10.12
C GLN A 48 -3.73 3.26 10.02
N PHE A 49 -3.13 2.09 9.82
CA PHE A 49 -1.70 1.95 9.64
C PHE A 49 -1.18 2.79 8.46
N ILE A 50 -1.88 2.77 7.32
CA ILE A 50 -1.54 3.61 6.16
C ILE A 50 -1.54 5.10 6.54
N LYS A 51 -2.57 5.56 7.26
CA LYS A 51 -2.65 6.96 7.73
C LYS A 51 -1.47 7.34 8.61
N LEU A 52 -1.09 6.46 9.53
CA LEU A 52 0.02 6.65 10.46
C LEU A 52 1.37 6.70 9.73
N CYS A 53 1.65 5.76 8.81
CA CYS A 53 2.90 5.74 8.04
C CYS A 53 3.08 6.97 7.15
N VAL A 54 1.99 7.47 6.56
CA VAL A 54 2.05 8.62 5.64
C VAL A 54 1.95 9.96 6.38
N GLY A 55 1.45 9.94 7.62
CA GLY A 55 1.22 11.15 8.43
C GLY A 55 0.03 11.96 7.93
N ILE A 56 -1.08 11.30 7.59
CA ILE A 56 -2.31 11.96 7.10
C ILE A 56 -3.52 11.56 7.95
N ASP A 57 -4.40 12.52 8.25
CA ASP A 57 -5.67 12.24 8.93
C ASP A 57 -6.69 11.52 8.04
N SER A 58 -6.63 11.78 6.73
CA SER A 58 -7.59 11.22 5.77
C SER A 58 -6.89 10.77 4.50
N ARG A 59 -7.24 9.56 4.03
CA ARG A 59 -6.77 9.04 2.73
C ARG A 59 -7.13 9.96 1.57
N ASN A 60 -8.19 10.77 1.69
CA ASN A 60 -8.52 11.77 0.67
C ASN A 60 -7.39 12.78 0.42
N ALA A 61 -6.50 13.02 1.38
CA ALA A 61 -5.32 13.86 1.20
C ALA A 61 -4.42 13.34 0.06
N LEU A 62 -4.39 12.02 -0.19
CA LEU A 62 -3.63 11.41 -1.30
C LEU A 62 -4.17 11.78 -2.69
N LYS A 63 -5.33 12.44 -2.80
CA LYS A 63 -5.83 12.95 -4.09
C LYS A 63 -5.12 14.23 -4.53
N THR A 64 -4.72 15.06 -3.57
CA THR A 64 -4.27 16.44 -3.84
C THR A 64 -2.87 16.73 -3.30
N ASP A 65 -2.48 16.10 -2.19
CA ASP A 65 -1.20 16.34 -1.54
C ASP A 65 -0.09 15.45 -2.12
N ARG A 66 0.77 16.04 -2.95
CA ARG A 66 1.88 15.31 -3.59
C ARG A 66 2.92 14.80 -2.57
N GLY A 67 3.08 15.47 -1.43
CA GLY A 67 3.99 15.04 -0.37
C GLY A 67 3.51 13.74 0.28
N ALA A 68 2.22 13.65 0.58
CA ALA A 68 1.58 12.45 1.07
C ALA A 68 1.65 11.30 0.05
N GLN A 69 1.46 11.60 -1.24
CA GLN A 69 1.61 10.60 -2.31
C GLN A 69 3.03 10.04 -2.36
N GLN A 70 4.05 10.89 -2.25
CA GLN A 70 5.45 10.47 -2.23
C GLN A 70 5.76 9.63 -0.98
N ARG A 71 5.33 10.09 0.20
CA ARG A 71 5.51 9.34 1.46
C ARG A 71 4.82 7.97 1.42
N PHE A 72 3.62 7.90 0.84
CA PHE A 72 2.92 6.64 0.62
C PHE A 72 3.75 5.68 -0.25
N HIS A 73 4.36 6.18 -1.32
CA HIS A 73 5.22 5.34 -2.15
C HIS A 73 6.50 4.90 -1.41
N GLU A 74 7.21 5.84 -0.79
CA GLU A 74 8.50 5.59 -0.14
C GLU A 74 8.37 4.72 1.11
N PHE A 75 7.45 5.05 2.01
CA PHE A 75 7.35 4.43 3.33
C PHE A 75 6.39 3.25 3.40
N LEU A 76 5.49 3.10 2.43
CA LEU A 76 4.54 1.99 2.42
C LEU A 76 4.75 1.05 1.23
N MET A 77 4.78 1.59 0.00
CA MET A 77 4.83 0.73 -1.18
C MET A 77 6.16 0.04 -1.37
N LYS A 78 7.28 0.76 -1.25
CA LYS A 78 8.62 0.14 -1.31
C LYS A 78 8.81 -1.01 -0.31
N PRO A 79 8.55 -0.82 1.01
CA PRO A 79 8.72 -1.92 1.97
C PRO A 79 7.72 -3.04 1.75
N PHE A 80 6.48 -2.75 1.35
CA PHE A 80 5.51 -3.78 1.01
C PHE A 80 5.96 -4.64 -0.18
N ILE A 81 6.48 -4.03 -1.24
CA ILE A 81 7.00 -4.76 -2.41
C ILE A 81 8.22 -5.60 -2.03
N ALA A 82 9.16 -5.03 -1.26
CA ALA A 82 10.34 -5.75 -0.77
C ALA A 82 9.95 -6.90 0.17
N TRP A 83 8.93 -6.72 1.01
CA TRP A 83 8.36 -7.79 1.81
C TRP A 83 7.74 -8.89 0.94
N ARG A 84 6.94 -8.53 -0.06
CA ARG A 84 6.35 -9.51 -0.99
C ARG A 84 7.41 -10.31 -1.74
N ALA A 85 8.46 -9.66 -2.23
CA ALA A 85 9.58 -10.33 -2.90
C ALA A 85 10.21 -11.41 -2.00
N ARG A 86 10.44 -11.09 -0.72
CA ARG A 86 10.95 -12.07 0.26
C ARG A 86 10.01 -13.26 0.48
N GLN A 87 8.69 -13.04 0.43
CA GLN A 87 7.72 -14.14 0.52
C GLN A 87 7.78 -15.07 -0.69
N THR A 88 8.06 -14.53 -1.89
CA THR A 88 8.20 -15.33 -3.12
C THR A 88 9.52 -16.10 -3.18
N GLU A 89 10.63 -15.53 -2.66
CA GLU A 89 11.93 -16.22 -2.61
C GLU A 89 11.96 -17.41 -1.63
N THR A 90 10.99 -17.50 -0.71
CA THR A 90 10.93 -18.56 0.30
C THR A 90 9.91 -19.67 -0.07
N ALA A 91 9.42 -19.69 -1.31
CA ALA A 91 8.43 -20.67 -1.81
C ALA A 91 9.07 -21.83 -2.59
#